data_AF-A0A971Z3R7-F1
#
_entry.id   AF-A0A971Z3R7-F1
#
_cell.length_a   1.000
_cell.length_b   1.000
_cell.length_c   1.000
_cell.angle_alpha   90.00
_cell.angle_beta   90.00
_cell.angle_gamma   90.00
#
_symmetry.space_group_name_H-M   'P 1'
#
loop_
_entity.id
_entity.type
_entity.pdbx_description
1 polymer ?
#
loop_
_entity_poly.entity_id
_entity_poly.type
_entity_poly.pdbx_seq_one_letter_code
_entity_poly.pdbx_strand_id
1 'polypeptide(L)'
;PEGIEQYGVRVFNDLRTGLRDVDVVIMLRLQKERMQSGLLPSEGEFYRQYGLTSDSLALARPDALVMHPGPINRGVEIESAVADGAQSVILKQVTYGIAVRMAVMSMAMAGQTTQRQTRQGAE
;
A
#
# COMPACT_ATOMS: atom_id res chain seq x y z
N PRO A 1 6.02 -5.97 12.51
CA PRO A 1 7.36 -6.32 13.04
C PRO A 1 7.38 -6.01 14.53
N GLU A 2 8.10 -6.80 15.32
CA GLU A 2 8.25 -6.52 16.75
C GLU A 2 8.90 -5.14 16.94
N GLY A 3 8.32 -4.31 17.83
CA GLY A 3 8.82 -2.98 18.14
C GLY A 3 8.58 -1.93 17.05
N ILE A 4 7.65 -2.12 16.11
CA ILE A 4 7.37 -1.10 15.08
C ILE A 4 6.81 0.19 15.69
N GLU A 5 6.16 0.10 16.84
CA GLU A 5 5.59 1.20 17.62
C GLU A 5 6.63 2.28 17.95
N GLN A 6 7.91 1.93 18.05
CA GLN A 6 9.00 2.86 18.32
C GLN A 6 9.18 3.93 17.23
N TYR A 7 8.63 3.69 16.03
CA TYR A 7 8.62 4.65 14.92
C TYR A 7 7.42 5.60 14.95
N GLY A 8 6.69 5.68 16.08
CA GLY A 8 5.54 6.57 16.24
C GLY A 8 4.27 6.11 15.53
N VAL A 9 4.19 4.82 15.17
CA VAL A 9 2.99 4.22 14.57
C VAL A 9 2.12 3.56 15.63
N ARG A 10 0.81 3.52 15.36
CA ARG A 10 -0.15 2.78 16.18
C ARG A 10 -0.41 1.42 15.53
N VAL A 11 -0.34 0.37 16.33
CA VAL A 11 -0.56 -1.01 15.86
C VAL A 11 -1.94 -1.47 16.33
N PHE A 12 -2.68 -2.10 15.43
CA PHE A 12 -4.00 -2.66 15.69
C PHE A 12 -4.02 -4.11 15.17
N ASN A 13 -4.62 -5.00 15.96
CA ASN A 13 -4.85 -6.40 15.57
C ASN A 13 -6.30 -6.65 15.14
N ASP A 14 -7.17 -5.65 15.29
CA ASP A 14 -8.54 -5.67 14.80
C ASP A 14 -8.70 -4.64 13.67
N LEU A 15 -9.09 -5.12 12.48
CA LEU A 15 -9.21 -4.28 11.30
C LEU A 15 -10.21 -3.14 11.53
N ARG A 16 -11.36 -3.43 12.14
CA ARG A 16 -12.44 -2.47 12.34
C ARG A 16 -12.02 -1.30 13.22
N THR A 17 -11.25 -1.57 14.28
CA THR A 17 -10.68 -0.56 15.16
C THR A 17 -9.65 0.29 14.42
N GLY A 18 -8.77 -0.34 13.63
CA GLY A 18 -7.75 0.37 12.84
C GLY A 18 -8.31 1.25 11.72
N LEU A 19 -9.50 0.94 11.20
CA LEU A 19 -10.16 1.69 10.13
C LEU A 19 -10.89 2.95 10.59
N ARG A 20 -11.14 3.14 11.89
CA ARG A 20 -11.93 4.28 12.37
C ARG A 20 -11.25 5.60 12.01
N ASP A 21 -12.02 6.48 11.38
CA ASP A 21 -11.65 7.87 11.05
C ASP A 21 -10.38 8.02 10.19
N VAL A 22 -9.95 6.97 9.48
CA VAL A 22 -8.79 7.06 8.58
C VAL A 22 -9.15 7.78 7.26
N ASP A 23 -8.22 8.59 6.76
CA ASP A 23 -8.33 9.27 5.47
C ASP A 23 -7.86 8.41 4.29
N VAL A 24 -6.98 7.45 4.53
CA VAL A 24 -6.39 6.59 3.49
C VAL A 24 -6.22 5.17 4.01
N VAL A 25 -6.66 4.19 3.22
CA VAL A 25 -6.45 2.77 3.47
C VAL A 25 -5.57 2.21 2.37
N ILE A 26 -4.36 1.78 2.73
CA ILE A 26 -3.46 1.08 1.81
C ILE A 26 -3.50 -0.41 2.15
N MET A 27 -4.21 -1.17 1.32
CA MET A 27 -4.19 -2.62 1.41
C MET A 27 -2.94 -3.17 0.72
N LEU A 28 -2.44 -4.31 1.21
CA LEU A 28 -1.27 -4.98 0.67
C LEU A 28 -1.61 -6.39 0.22
N ARG A 29 -0.87 -6.88 -0.77
CA ARG A 29 -1.04 -8.21 -1.34
C ARG A 29 -0.70 -9.28 -0.30
N LEU A 30 -1.61 -10.22 -0.08
CA LEU A 30 -1.27 -11.45 0.62
C LEU A 30 -0.39 -12.34 -0.29
N GLN A 31 0.84 -12.62 0.15
CA GLN A 31 1.79 -13.44 -0.61
C GLN A 31 1.55 -14.93 -0.35
N LYS A 32 0.58 -15.50 -1.08
CA LYS A 32 0.15 -16.90 -1.01
C LYS A 32 1.32 -17.88 -1.11
N GLU A 33 2.29 -17.57 -1.96
CA GLU A 33 3.50 -18.34 -2.19
C GLU A 33 4.38 -18.51 -0.94
N ARG A 34 4.20 -17.67 0.08
CA ARG A 34 4.96 -17.74 1.35
C ARG A 34 4.18 -18.40 2.49
N MET A 35 2.94 -18.80 2.25
CA MET A 35 2.05 -19.34 3.28
C MET A 35 2.24 -20.84 3.54
N GLN A 36 2.98 -21.56 2.69
CA GLN A 36 3.24 -22.99 2.85
C GLN A 36 3.97 -23.34 4.17
N SER A 37 4.58 -22.36 4.83
CA SER A 37 5.25 -22.49 6.14
C SER A 37 4.32 -22.37 7.36
N GLY A 38 2.99 -22.29 7.18
CA GLY A 38 2.02 -22.55 8.26
C GLY A 38 1.61 -21.35 9.11
N LEU A 39 1.77 -20.12 8.63
CA LEU A 39 1.47 -18.90 9.40
C LEU A 39 0.02 -18.41 9.31
N LEU A 40 -0.81 -18.97 8.41
CA LEU A 40 -2.18 -18.53 8.20
C LEU A 40 -3.16 -19.71 8.04
N PRO A 41 -4.35 -19.66 8.66
CA PRO A 41 -5.31 -20.76 8.66
C PRO A 41 -5.93 -21.04 7.28
N SER A 42 -6.34 -19.99 6.54
CA SER A 42 -6.77 -20.07 5.12
C SER A 42 -6.98 -18.68 4.53
N GLU A 43 -7.07 -18.58 3.19
CA GLU A 43 -7.45 -17.33 2.51
C GLU A 43 -8.83 -16.82 2.94
N GLY A 44 -9.80 -17.73 3.11
CA GLY A 44 -11.15 -17.36 3.51
C GLY A 44 -11.22 -16.86 4.96
N GLU A 45 -10.42 -17.43 5.86
CA GLU A 45 -10.31 -16.93 7.23
C GLU A 45 -9.63 -15.55 7.26
N PHE A 46 -8.56 -15.37 6.47
CA PHE A 46 -7.94 -14.06 6.31
C PHE A 46 -8.94 -13.02 5.78
N TYR A 47 -9.70 -13.34 4.74
CA TYR A 47 -10.72 -12.44 4.20
C TYR A 47 -11.78 -12.07 5.24
N ARG A 48 -12.25 -13.02 6.05
CA ARG A 48 -13.22 -12.75 7.12
C ARG A 48 -12.69 -11.80 8.20
N GLN A 49 -11.42 -11.95 8.58
CA GLN A 49 -10.83 -11.16 9.67
C GLN A 49 -10.26 -9.82 9.19
N TYR A 50 -9.63 -9.80 8.02
CA TYR A 50 -8.79 -8.69 7.54
C TYR A 50 -9.10 -8.24 6.10
N GLY A 51 -10.05 -8.87 5.41
CA GLY A 51 -10.50 -8.42 4.10
C GLY A 51 -11.16 -7.04 4.19
N LEU A 52 -10.77 -6.12 3.31
CA LEU A 52 -11.44 -4.83 3.19
C LEU A 52 -12.73 -5.01 2.38
N THR A 53 -13.87 -4.90 3.05
CA THR A 53 -15.21 -5.00 2.47
C THR A 53 -15.89 -3.64 2.51
N SER A 54 -17.00 -3.52 1.79
CA SER A 54 -17.82 -2.30 1.81
C SER A 54 -18.27 -1.93 3.23
N ASP A 55 -18.63 -2.95 4.03
CA ASP A 55 -19.06 -2.77 5.43
C ASP A 55 -17.92 -2.30 6.34
N SER A 56 -16.70 -2.85 6.16
CA SER A 56 -15.56 -2.41 6.98
C SER A 56 -15.04 -1.05 6.54
N LEU A 57 -15.06 -0.75 5.24
CA LEU A 57 -14.69 0.57 4.71
C LEU A 57 -15.62 1.69 5.21
N ALA A 58 -16.90 1.40 5.45
CA ALA A 58 -17.85 2.37 6.00
C ALA A 58 -17.47 2.88 7.41
N LEU A 59 -16.51 2.24 8.09
CA LEU A 59 -15.95 2.72 9.37
C LEU A 59 -14.87 3.79 9.18
N ALA A 60 -14.25 3.85 8.00
CA ALA A 60 -13.35 4.92 7.61
C ALA A 60 -14.14 6.19 7.31
N ARG A 61 -13.43 7.28 7.03
CA ARG A 61 -14.11 8.50 6.60
C ARG A 61 -14.86 8.27 5.27
N PRO A 62 -16.00 8.93 5.04
CA PRO A 62 -16.77 8.78 3.80
C PRO A 62 -15.98 9.16 2.54
N ASP A 63 -14.97 10.02 2.69
CA ASP A 63 -14.08 10.49 1.64
C ASP A 63 -12.71 9.79 1.64
N ALA A 64 -12.55 8.72 2.44
CA ALA A 64 -11.29 8.01 2.55
C ALA A 64 -10.84 7.44 1.20
N LEU A 65 -9.54 7.45 0.91
CA LEU A 65 -9.00 6.87 -0.31
C LEU A 65 -8.59 5.41 -0.09
N VAL A 66 -8.94 4.56 -1.05
CA VAL A 66 -8.50 3.16 -1.08
C VAL A 66 -7.36 3.01 -2.09
N MET A 67 -6.26 2.44 -1.59
CA MET A 67 -4.99 2.29 -2.29
C MET A 67 -4.50 0.84 -2.18
N HIS A 68 -3.75 0.40 -3.19
CA HIS A 68 -3.16 -0.93 -3.23
C HIS A 68 -2.06 -0.97 -4.30
N PRO A 69 -0.84 -1.44 -4.01
CA PRO A 69 0.28 -1.42 -4.97
C PRO A 69 0.14 -2.45 -6.11
N GLY A 70 -0.64 -3.50 -5.88
CA GLY A 70 -0.89 -4.58 -6.85
C GLY A 70 0.25 -5.59 -6.92
N PRO A 71 0.07 -6.74 -7.61
CA PRO A 71 -1.21 -7.27 -8.10
C PRO A 71 -2.16 -7.62 -6.94
N ILE A 72 -3.48 -7.67 -7.20
CA ILE A 72 -4.52 -7.80 -6.17
C ILE A 72 -5.14 -9.20 -6.20
N ASN A 73 -5.25 -9.85 -5.05
CA ASN A 73 -6.09 -11.02 -4.81
C ASN A 73 -7.49 -10.57 -4.35
N ARG A 74 -8.39 -10.38 -5.32
CA ARG A 74 -9.79 -10.05 -5.04
C ARG A 74 -10.47 -11.19 -4.27
N GLY A 75 -11.30 -10.83 -3.30
CA GLY A 75 -11.96 -11.80 -2.40
C GLY A 75 -11.02 -12.43 -1.36
N VAL A 76 -9.79 -11.93 -1.22
CA VAL A 76 -8.84 -12.33 -0.17
C VAL A 76 -8.43 -11.13 0.67
N GLU A 77 -7.80 -10.12 0.06
CA GLU A 77 -7.44 -8.89 0.78
C GLU A 77 -8.47 -7.78 0.63
N ILE A 78 -9.24 -7.76 -0.47
CA ILE A 78 -10.16 -6.68 -0.79
C ILE A 78 -11.35 -7.20 -1.61
N GLU A 79 -12.54 -6.70 -1.28
CA GLU A 79 -13.75 -6.92 -2.04
C GLU A 79 -13.67 -6.22 -3.41
N SER A 80 -14.18 -6.86 -4.46
CA SER A 80 -14.14 -6.27 -5.81
C SER A 80 -14.86 -4.93 -5.90
N ALA A 81 -16.00 -4.78 -5.21
CA ALA A 81 -16.76 -3.54 -5.17
C ALA A 81 -15.99 -2.38 -4.50
N VAL A 82 -15.10 -2.68 -3.56
CA VAL A 82 -14.24 -1.68 -2.94
C VAL A 82 -13.05 -1.34 -3.84
N ALA A 83 -12.41 -2.34 -4.43
CA ALA A 83 -11.26 -2.13 -5.32
C ALA A 83 -11.60 -1.30 -6.56
N ASP A 84 -12.84 -1.39 -7.05
CA ASP A 84 -13.34 -0.62 -8.21
C ASP A 84 -14.34 0.47 -7.81
N GLY A 85 -14.50 0.72 -6.50
CA GLY A 85 -15.49 1.64 -5.94
C GLY A 85 -15.09 3.12 -6.06
N ALA A 86 -16.01 3.99 -5.66
CA ALA A 86 -15.84 5.45 -5.77
C ALA A 86 -14.62 5.99 -4.99
N GLN A 87 -14.27 5.36 -3.87
CA GLN A 87 -13.12 5.70 -3.03
C GLN A 87 -11.79 5.15 -3.56
N SER A 88 -11.82 4.30 -4.60
CA SER A 88 -10.62 3.67 -5.13
C SER A 88 -9.78 4.63 -5.98
N VAL A 89 -8.50 4.71 -5.64
CA VAL A 89 -7.47 5.40 -6.43
C VAL A 89 -6.36 4.45 -6.87
N ILE A 90 -6.59 3.13 -6.81
CA ILE A 90 -5.58 2.10 -7.08
C ILE A 90 -4.95 2.27 -8.47
N LEU A 91 -5.77 2.40 -9.52
CA LEU A 91 -5.25 2.55 -10.88
C LEU A 91 -4.50 3.88 -11.04
N LYS A 92 -5.01 4.97 -10.45
CA LYS A 92 -4.33 6.28 -10.45
C LYS A 92 -2.96 6.19 -9.76
N GLN A 93 -2.89 5.55 -8.59
CA GLN A 93 -1.65 5.30 -7.86
C GLN A 93 -0.62 4.58 -8.73
N VAL A 94 -1.01 3.48 -9.39
CA VAL A 94 -0.11 2.71 -10.26
C VAL A 94 0.36 3.56 -11.45
N THR A 95 -0.54 4.30 -12.09
CA THR A 95 -0.21 5.21 -13.19
C THR A 95 0.78 6.29 -12.74
N TYR A 96 0.55 6.91 -11.58
CA TYR A 96 1.45 7.94 -11.04
C TYR A 96 2.84 7.39 -10.68
N GLY A 97 2.95 6.08 -10.38
CA GLY A 97 4.22 5.41 -10.19
C GLY A 97 5.17 5.48 -11.41
N ILE A 98 4.66 5.71 -12.63
CA ILE A 98 5.51 5.97 -13.80
C ILE A 98 6.14 7.35 -13.70
N ALA A 99 5.33 8.38 -13.49
CA ALA A 99 5.79 9.77 -13.38
C ALA A 99 6.78 9.95 -12.22
N VAL A 100 6.50 9.35 -11.06
CA VAL A 100 7.40 9.40 -9.89
C VAL A 100 8.74 8.75 -10.21
N ARG A 101 8.76 7.58 -10.85
CA ARG A 101 10.02 6.93 -11.23
C ARG A 101 10.81 7.75 -12.25
N MET A 102 10.14 8.34 -13.25
CA MET A 102 10.79 9.24 -14.21
C MET A 102 11.44 10.43 -13.51
N ALA A 103 10.74 11.06 -12.56
CA ALA A 103 11.26 12.19 -11.80
C ALA A 103 12.48 11.78 -10.94
N VAL A 104 12.37 10.67 -10.19
CA VAL A 104 13.47 10.16 -9.35
C VAL A 104 14.71 9.84 -10.20
N MET A 105 14.55 9.14 -11.33
CA MET A 105 15.67 8.83 -12.22
C MET A 105 16.30 10.09 -12.82
N SER A 106 15.47 11.04 -13.28
CA SER A 106 15.94 12.31 -13.83
C SER A 106 16.79 13.09 -12.82
N MET A 107 16.31 13.23 -11.58
CA MET A 107 17.05 13.91 -10.51
C MET A 107 18.35 13.19 -10.14
N ALA A 108 18.32 11.87 -10.03
CA ALA A 108 19.51 11.07 -9.72
C ALA A 108 20.58 11.21 -10.82
N MET A 109 20.18 11.15 -12.09
CA MET A 109 21.10 11.31 -13.22
C MET A 109 21.66 12.73 -13.32
N ALA A 110 20.82 13.76 -13.11
CA ALA A 110 21.26 15.15 -13.11
C ALA A 110 22.32 15.42 -12.02
N GLY A 111 22.12 14.87 -10.82
CA GLY A 111 23.10 14.94 -9.73
C GLY A 111 24.45 14.28 -10.06
N GLN A 112 24.42 13.11 -10.71
CA GLN A 112 25.63 12.41 -11.16
C GLN A 112 26.41 13.19 -12.23
N THR A 113 25.70 13.78 -13.21
CA THR A 113 26.31 14.60 -14.26
C THR A 113 26.97 15.84 -13.67
N THR A 114 26.31 16.51 -12.74
CA THR A 114 26.85 17.68 -12.03
C THR A 114 28.13 17.33 -11.28
N GLN A 115 28.12 16.24 -10.51
CA GLN A 115 29.32 15.78 -9.78
C GLN A 115 30.50 15.42 -10.70
N ARG A 116 30.24 14.83 -11.87
CA ARG A 116 31.28 14.52 -12.87
C ARG A 116 31.90 15.78 -13.46
N GLN A 117 31.08 16.79 -13.78
CA GLN A 117 31.56 18.07 -14.31
C GLN A 117 32.40 18.83 -13.27
N THR A 118 31.98 18.85 -12.00
CA THR A 118 32.77 19.49 -10.93
C THR A 118 34.12 18.81 -10.73
N ARG A 119 34.21 17.49 -10.88
CA ARG A 119 35.48 16.76 -10.79
C ARG A 119 36.40 17.03 -11.98
N GLN A 120 35.87 17.05 -13.21
CA GLN A 120 36.67 17.31 -14.41
C GLN A 120 37.13 18.77 -14.54
N GLY A 121 36.42 19.73 -13.94
CA GLY A 121 36.86 21.13 -13.90
C GLY A 121 37.79 21.48 -12.74
N ALA A 122 38.04 20.54 -11.82
CA ALA A 122 38.97 20.68 -10.71
C ALA A 122 40.34 20.01 -10.98
N GLU A 123 40.45 19.27 -12.09
CA GLU A 123 41.69 18.75 -12.68
C GLU A 123 42.20 19.70 -13.78
#